data_AF-A0A7L2I879-F1
#
_entry.id   AF-A0A7L2I879-F1
#
_cell.length_a   1.000
_cell.length_b   1.000
_cell.length_c   1.000
_cell.angle_alpha   90.00
_cell.angle_beta   90.00
_cell.angle_gamma   90.00
#
_symmetry.space_group_name_H-M   'P 1'
#
loop_
_entity.id
_entity.type
_entity.pdbx_description
1 polymer ?
#
loop_
_entity_poly.entity_id
_entity_poly.type
_entity_poly.pdbx_seq_one_letter_code
_entity_poly.pdbx_strand_id
1 'polypeptide(L)' 'MDFSGHRSRIIENPTEALSVAVEEGLAWRRNAVAESFNKGKMFLIIFISAAIHRSQSWFHHKISREEAQRLILQHGLVDG' A
#
# COMPACT_ATOMS: atom_id res chain seq x y z
N MET A 1 -2.65 11.84 -31.64
CA MET A 1 -1.31 12.46 -31.73
C MET A 1 -0.34 11.56 -30.97
N ASP A 2 0.95 11.58 -31.30
CA ASP A 2 1.95 10.67 -30.72
C ASP A 2 3.16 11.46 -30.21
N PHE A 3 3.58 11.15 -28.97
CA PHE A 3 4.67 11.80 -28.23
C PHE A 3 5.79 10.82 -27.85
N SER A 4 5.74 9.56 -28.29
CA SER A 4 6.68 8.51 -27.84
C SER A 4 8.10 8.67 -28.39
N GLY A 5 8.31 9.55 -29.37
CA GLY A 5 9.60 9.80 -30.03
C GLY A 5 10.29 11.10 -29.61
N HIS A 6 11.45 11.37 -30.24
CA HIS A 6 12.24 12.59 -30.01
C HIS A 6 11.54 13.89 -30.45
N ARG A 7 10.51 13.77 -31.31
CA ARG A 7 9.62 14.85 -31.71
C ARG A 7 8.18 14.35 -31.71
N SER A 8 7.25 15.20 -31.33
CA SER A 8 5.82 14.92 -31.43
C SER A 8 5.38 14.88 -32.89
N ARG A 9 4.38 14.05 -33.18
CA ARG A 9 3.78 13.96 -34.51
C ARG A 9 2.25 13.88 -34.47
N ILE A 10 1.64 14.34 -35.55
CA ILE A 10 0.22 14.13 -35.81
C ILE A 10 0.06 12.79 -36.53
N ILE A 11 -0.90 11.99 -36.10
CA ILE A 11 -1.22 10.72 -36.74
C ILE A 11 -2.23 11.03 -37.85
N GLU A 12 -1.80 10.95 -39.11
CA GLU A 12 -2.64 11.25 -40.27
C GLU A 12 -3.39 10.02 -40.79
N ASN A 13 -2.83 8.82 -40.58
CA ASN A 13 -3.47 7.58 -40.98
C ASN A 13 -4.68 7.26 -40.07
N PRO A 14 -5.91 7.16 -40.61
CA PRO A 14 -7.10 6.95 -39.79
C PRO A 14 -7.11 5.62 -39.03
N THR A 15 -6.56 4.56 -39.63
CA THR A 15 -6.47 3.24 -39.01
C THR A 15 -5.48 3.26 -37.84
N GLU A 16 -4.31 3.89 -38.03
CA GLU A 16 -3.33 4.09 -36.97
C GLU A 16 -3.92 4.92 -35.82
N ALA A 17 -4.65 6.00 -36.12
CA ALA A 17 -5.29 6.83 -35.11
C ALA A 17 -6.29 6.04 -34.26
N LEU A 18 -7.08 5.16 -34.89
CA LEU A 18 -8.01 4.28 -34.18
C LEU A 18 -7.27 3.27 -33.29
N SER A 19 -6.22 2.64 -33.81
CA SER A 19 -5.41 1.69 -33.04
C SER A 19 -4.79 2.33 -31.81
N VAL A 20 -4.21 3.54 -31.95
CA VAL A 20 -3.61 4.27 -30.83
C VAL A 20 -4.65 4.63 -29.76
N ALA A 21 -5.84 5.08 -30.15
CA ALA A 21 -6.91 5.40 -29.21
C ALA A 21 -7.36 4.17 -28.40
N VAL A 22 -7.47 3.00 -29.04
CA VAL A 22 -7.82 1.75 -28.36
C VAL A 22 -6.73 1.32 -27.39
N GLU A 23 -5.47 1.36 -27.81
CA GLU A 23 -4.33 0.99 -26.96
C GLU A 23 -4.20 1.89 -25.73
N GLU A 24 -4.34 3.20 -25.91
CA GLU A 24 -4.30 4.18 -24.82
C GLU A 24 -5.44 3.95 -23.81
N GLY A 25 -6.66 3.70 -24.29
CA GLY A 25 -7.79 3.35 -23.43
C GLY A 25 -7.57 2.07 -22.63
N LEU A 26 -6.94 1.06 -23.22
CA LEU A 26 -6.55 -0.17 -22.51
C LEU A 26 -5.42 0.08 -21.50
N ALA A 27 -4.46 0.95 -21.82
CA ALA A 27 -3.38 1.34 -20.91
C ALA A 27 -3.93 2.06 -19.67
N TRP A 28 -4.86 3.02 -19.86
CA TRP A 28 -5.53 3.69 -18.75
C TRP A 28 -6.28 2.72 -17.86
N ARG A 29 -7.01 1.75 -18.44
CA ARG A 29 -7.72 0.74 -17.66
C ARG A 29 -6.79 -0.11 -16.82
N ARG A 30 -5.67 -0.58 -17.40
CA ARG A 30 -4.66 -1.38 -16.67
C ARG A 30 -4.07 -0.59 -15.50
N ASN A 31 -3.72 0.68 -15.73
CA ASN A 31 -3.17 1.54 -14.70
C ASN A 31 -4.17 1.83 -13.59
N ALA A 32 -5.43 2.12 -13.93
CA ALA A 32 -6.49 2.38 -12.95
C ALA A 32 -6.76 1.14 -12.07
N VAL A 33 -6.75 -0.06 -12.64
CA VAL A 33 -6.90 -1.31 -11.88
C VAL A 33 -5.70 -1.55 -10.97
N ALA A 34 -4.47 -1.34 -11.47
CA ALA A 34 -3.25 -1.46 -10.67
C ALA A 34 -3.22 -0.46 -9.50
N GLU A 35 -3.64 0.78 -9.72
CA GLU A 35 -3.72 1.81 -8.68
C GLU A 35 -4.78 1.46 -7.63
N SER A 36 -5.94 0.97 -8.06
CA SER A 36 -7.00 0.50 -7.15
C SER A 36 -6.52 -0.66 -6.27
N PHE A 37 -5.78 -1.61 -6.85
CA PHE A 37 -5.20 -2.73 -6.12
C PHE A 37 -4.14 -2.28 -5.11
N ASN A 38 -3.28 -1.32 -5.48
CA ASN A 38 -2.29 -0.73 -4.57
C ASN A 38 -2.95 0.05 -3.42
N LYS A 39 -4.03 0.80 -3.68
CA LYS A 39 -4.81 1.45 -2.61
C LYS A 39 -5.39 0.43 -1.63
N GLY A 40 -5.95 -0.68 -2.13
CA GLY A 40 -6.44 -1.77 -1.28
C GLY A 40 -5.33 -2.41 -0.42
N LYS A 41 -4.15 -2.64 -0.99
CA LYS A 41 -2.97 -3.12 -0.25
C LYS A 41 -2.50 -2.14 0.82
N MET A 42 -2.44 -0.85 0.50
CA MET A 42 -2.05 0.18 1.46
C MET A 42 -3.03 0.25 2.64
N PHE A 43 -4.33 0.12 2.36
CA PHE A 43 -5.37 0.06 3.38
C PHE A 43 -5.20 -1.16 4.29
N LEU A 44 -4.91 -2.33 3.72
CA LEU A 44 -4.61 -3.55 4.48
C LEU A 44 -3.37 -3.39 5.37
N ILE A 45 -2.30 -2.76 4.86
CA ILE A 45 -1.08 -2.51 5.64
C ILE A 45 -1.36 -1.56 6.81
N ILE A 46 -2.13 -0.48 6.58
CA ILE A 46 -2.51 0.45 7.66
C ILE A 46 -3.36 -0.27 8.72
N PHE A 47 -4.29 -1.13 8.31
CA PHE A 47 -5.10 -1.93 9.23
C PHE A 47 -4.27 -2.89 10.08
N ILE A 48 -3.32 -3.59 9.47
CA ILE A 48 -2.42 -4.51 10.18
C ILE A 48 -1.46 -3.73 11.11
N SER A 49 -0.94 -2.59 10.64
CA SER A 49 -0.04 -1.73 11.41
C SER A 49 -0.73 -1.10 12.64
N ALA A 50 -1.98 -0.66 12.49
CA ALA A 50 -2.75 -0.07 13.58
C ALA A 50 -2.93 -0.99 14.79
N ALA A 51 -2.77 -2.30 14.61
CA ALA A 51 -2.84 -3.31 15.67
C ALA A 51 -1.53 -4.09 15.87
N ILE A 52 -0.42 -3.67 15.25
CA ILE A 52 0.84 -4.45 15.30
C ILE A 52 1.38 -4.60 16.72
N HIS A 53 1.16 -3.59 17.57
CA HIS A 53 1.52 -3.64 18.98
C HIS A 53 0.79 -4.79 19.70
N ARG A 54 -0.43 -5.15 19.29
CA ARG A 54 -1.22 -6.20 19.96
C ARG A 54 -0.65 -7.60 19.79
N SER A 55 0.17 -7.84 18.76
CA SER A 55 0.80 -9.14 18.52
C SER A 55 2.21 -9.25 19.14
N GLN A 56 2.74 -8.18 19.73
CA GLN A 56 4.08 -8.17 20.29
C GLN A 56 4.10 -8.83 21.66
N SER A 57 5.14 -9.62 21.94
CA SER A 57 5.31 -10.32 23.22
C SER A 57 5.46 -9.38 24.42
N TRP A 58 5.93 -8.15 24.18
CA TRP A 58 6.10 -7.11 25.20
C TRP A 58 4.84 -6.28 25.47
N PHE A 59 3.78 -6.45 24.67
CA PHE A 59 2.57 -5.66 24.82
C PHE A 59 1.51 -6.39 25.65
N HIS A 60 1.05 -5.73 26.70
CA HIS A 60 0.00 -6.24 27.57
C HIS A 60 -1.20 -5.27 27.56
N HIS A 61 -2.32 -5.68 26.97
CA HIS A 61 -3.58 -4.93 27.00
C HIS A 61 -4.39 -5.29 28.25
N LYS A 62 -5.06 -4.29 28.85
CA LYS A 62 -6.01 -4.48 29.97
C LYS A 62 -5.40 -5.16 31.21
N ILE A 63 -4.15 -4.84 31.55
CA ILE A 63 -3.57 -5.23 32.85
C ILE A 63 -3.71 -4.12 33.88
N SER A 64 -3.91 -4.46 35.14
CA SER A 64 -3.89 -3.47 36.23
C SER A 64 -2.46 -3.07 36.57
N ARG A 65 -2.32 -2.02 37.38
CA ARG A 65 -1.01 -1.56 37.86
C ARG A 65 -0.31 -2.64 38.67
N GLU A 66 -1.04 -3.33 39.54
CA GLU A 66 -0.54 -4.38 40.42
C GLU A 66 -0.07 -5.59 39.60
N GLU A 67 -0.82 -5.95 38.56
CA GLU A 67 -0.46 -7.05 37.65
C GLU A 67 0.79 -6.71 36.83
N ALA A 68 0.91 -5.46 36.35
CA ALA A 68 2.12 -4.99 35.69
C ALA A 68 3.35 -5.08 36.61
N GLN A 69 3.22 -4.65 37.87
CA GLN A 69 4.31 -4.75 38.86
C GLN A 69 4.70 -6.20 39.13
N ARG A 70 3.72 -7.10 39.24
CA ARG A 70 3.96 -8.54 39.42
C ARG A 70 4.76 -9.12 38.25
N LEU A 71 4.40 -8.77 37.02
CA LEU A 71 5.12 -9.20 35.81
C LEU A 71 6.57 -8.72 35.81
N ILE A 72 6.82 -7.44 36.10
CA ILE A 72 8.18 -6.88 36.17
C ILE A 72 9.04 -7.64 37.18
N LEU A 73 8.51 -7.92 38.38
CA LEU A 73 9.23 -8.67 39.41
C LEU A 73 9.52 -10.12 38.99
N GLN A 74 8.65 -10.76 38.21
CA GLN A 74 8.86 -12.12 37.70
C GLN A 74 9.94 -12.19 36.62
N HIS A 75 10.04 -11.17 35.76
CA HIS A 75 11.01 -11.13 34.67
C HIS A 75 12.42 -10.66 35.10
N GLY A 76 12.56 -10.16 36.34
CA GLY A 76 13.82 -9.74 36.93
C GLY A 76 14.10 -8.24 36.77
N LEU A 77 14.86 -7.67 37.70
CA LEU A 77 15.26 -6.25 37.71
C LEU A 77 16.48 -6.05 36.80
N VAL A 78 16.31 -6.29 35.51
CA VAL A 78 17.29 -5.91 34.49
C VAL A 78 16.96 -4.49 34.06
N ASP A 79 17.96 -3.63 33.93
CA ASP A 79 17.77 -2.29 33.36
C ASP A 79 17.20 -2.42 31.94
N GLY A 80 16.17 -1.62 31.65
CA GLY A 80 15.45 -1.62 30.37
C GLY A 80 16.20 -0.91 29.25
#